data_AF-A0A2E8N8A2-F1
#
_entry.id   AF-A0A2E8N8A2-F1
#
_cell.length_a   1.000
_cell.length_b   1.000
_cell.length_c   1.000
_cell.angle_alpha   90.00
_cell.angle_beta   90.00
_cell.angle_gamma   90.00
#
_symmetry.space_group_name_H-M   'P 1'
#
loop_
_entity.id
_entity.type
_entity.pdbx_description
1 polymer ?
#
loop_
_entity_poly.entity_id
_entity_poly.type
_entity_poly.pdbx_seq_one_letter_code
_entity_poly.pdbx_strand_id
1 'polypeptide(L)'
;MDRETNRTMMSVAAGNIRALLYFYAVIHGALLVVLGVGGSGLDDSGIQLALAALAVVSTLFTFGFVDDAMRDMHASWMDVPEEDLGSHVAKRRESFRSLTPYRAVNPVMFGLVLVAELLAIY
;
A
#
# COMPACT_ATOMS: atom_id res chain seq x y z
N MET A 1 -26.20 -7.75 0.13
CA MET A 1 -25.92 -6.35 0.51
C MET A 1 -26.62 -5.45 -0.50
N ASP A 2 -27.27 -4.36 -0.08
CA ASP A 2 -27.89 -3.45 -1.05
C ASP A 2 -26.84 -2.60 -1.79
N ARG A 3 -27.25 -1.97 -2.89
CA ARG A 3 -26.35 -1.19 -3.78
C ARG A 3 -25.69 -0.01 -3.06
N GLU A 4 -26.40 0.63 -2.13
CA GLU A 4 -25.93 1.81 -1.43
C GLU A 4 -24.83 1.45 -0.41
N THR A 5 -25.05 0.37 0.34
CA THR A 5 -24.08 -0.17 1.28
C THR A 5 -22.81 -0.61 0.54
N ASN A 6 -22.94 -1.34 -0.57
CA ASN A 6 -21.80 -1.76 -1.39
C ASN A 6 -20.97 -0.57 -1.88
N ARG A 7 -21.63 0.44 -2.46
CA ARG A 7 -20.97 1.67 -2.92
C ARG A 7 -20.25 2.40 -1.79
N THR A 8 -20.86 2.45 -0.61
CA THR A 8 -20.27 3.09 0.58
C THR A 8 -19.01 2.35 1.02
N MET A 9 -19.07 1.02 1.16
CA MET A 9 -17.93 0.19 1.52
C MET A 9 -16.79 0.33 0.51
N MET A 10 -17.08 0.29 -0.80
CA MET A 10 -16.08 0.53 -1.85
C MET A 10 -15.42 1.90 -1.71
N SER A 11 -16.20 2.97 -1.45
CA SER A 11 -15.68 4.33 -1.31
C SER A 11 -14.80 4.48 -0.08
N VAL A 12 -15.21 3.92 1.06
CA VAL A 12 -14.44 3.94 2.31
C VAL A 12 -13.15 3.16 2.15
N ALA A 13 -13.20 1.93 1.61
CA ALA A 13 -12.02 1.10 1.38
C ALA A 13 -11.03 1.79 0.43
N ALA A 14 -11.50 2.37 -0.68
CA ALA A 14 -10.67 3.15 -1.59
C ALA A 14 -10.05 4.39 -0.91
N GLY A 15 -10.80 5.03 0.01
CA GLY A 15 -10.30 6.12 0.85
C GLY A 15 -9.17 5.68 1.77
N ASN A 16 -9.35 4.57 2.48
CA ASN A 16 -8.36 3.99 3.39
C ASN A 16 -7.07 3.62 2.65
N ILE A 17 -7.17 2.98 1.48
CA ILE A 17 -6.02 2.66 0.64
C ILE A 17 -5.23 3.93 0.30
N ARG A 18 -5.90 4.99 -0.18
CA ARG A 18 -5.21 6.25 -0.51
C ARG A 18 -4.54 6.87 0.71
N ALA A 19 -5.23 6.92 1.85
CA ALA A 19 -4.69 7.48 3.08
C ALA A 19 -3.41 6.74 3.53
N LEU A 20 -3.42 5.41 3.48
CA LEU A 20 -2.27 4.58 3.82
C LEU A 20 -1.11 4.74 2.83
N LEU A 21 -1.40 4.85 1.54
CA LEU A 21 -0.38 5.13 0.52
C LEU A 21 0.25 6.52 0.71
N TYR A 22 -0.52 7.53 1.08
CA TYR A 22 0.03 8.85 1.41
C TYR A 22 0.86 8.83 2.69
N PHE A 23 0.40 8.13 3.73
CA PHE A 23 1.18 7.92 4.95
C PHE A 23 2.55 7.30 4.63
N TYR A 24 2.55 6.24 3.82
CA TYR A 24 3.77 5.58 3.36
C TYR A 24 4.69 6.53 2.58
N ALA A 25 4.14 7.22 1.56
CA ALA A 25 4.92 8.15 0.75
C ALA A 25 5.53 9.29 1.58
N VAL A 26 4.83 9.79 2.60
CA VAL A 26 5.32 10.84 3.49
C VAL A 26 6.45 10.33 4.38
N ILE A 27 6.30 9.17 5.03
CA ILE A 27 7.32 8.61 5.91
C ILE A 27 8.59 8.26 5.12
N HIS A 28 8.44 7.53 4.01
CA HIS A 28 9.57 7.15 3.17
C HIS A 28 10.20 8.36 2.46
N GLY A 29 9.39 9.34 2.05
CA GLY A 29 9.91 10.62 1.55
C GLY A 29 10.75 11.37 2.59
N ALA A 30 10.32 11.39 3.85
CA ALA A 30 11.08 11.98 4.94
C ALA A 30 12.37 11.20 5.24
N LEU A 31 12.34 9.87 5.20
CA LEU A 31 13.53 9.02 5.32
C LEU A 31 14.55 9.34 4.24
N LEU A 32 14.13 9.46 2.98
CA LEU A 32 15.03 9.85 1.89
C LEU A 32 15.70 11.21 2.12
N VAL A 33 14.97 12.18 2.68
CA VAL A 33 15.56 13.49 3.04
C VAL A 33 16.60 13.32 4.15
N VAL A 34 16.29 12.56 5.21
CA VAL A 34 17.22 12.28 6.30
C VAL A 34 18.49 11.60 5.79
N LEU A 35 18.35 10.61 4.90
CA LEU A 35 19.48 9.91 4.29
C LEU A 35 20.31 10.84 3.39
N GLY A 36 19.66 11.73 2.65
CA GLY A 36 20.33 12.69 1.78
C GLY A 36 21.12 13.78 2.52
N VAL A 37 20.75 14.11 3.77
CA VAL A 37 21.39 15.19 4.56
C VAL A 37 22.15 14.71 5.79
N GLY A 38 21.99 13.44 6.18
CA GLY A 38 22.46 12.92 7.47
C GLY A 38 23.99 12.86 7.62
N GLY A 39 24.72 12.68 6.52
CA GLY A 39 26.18 12.69 6.50
C GLY A 39 26.79 11.75 7.56
N SER A 40 27.82 12.21 8.28
CA SER A 40 28.47 11.45 9.36
C SER A 40 27.57 11.16 10.56
N GLY A 41 26.40 11.81 10.67
CA GLY A 41 25.41 11.49 11.70
C GLY A 41 24.76 10.12 11.50
N LEU A 42 24.82 9.57 10.28
CA LEU A 42 24.33 8.23 9.99
C LEU A 42 25.26 7.12 10.46
N ASP A 43 26.51 7.42 10.87
CA ASP A 43 27.45 6.41 11.35
C ASP A 43 27.12 5.95 12.80
N ASP A 44 26.22 6.66 13.48
CA ASP A 44 25.76 6.26 14.81
C ASP A 44 24.80 5.05 14.71
N SER A 45 25.21 3.93 15.29
CA SER A 45 24.45 2.67 15.27
C SER A 45 23.01 2.79 15.82
N GLY A 46 22.77 3.70 16.78
CA GLY A 46 21.45 3.96 17.32
C GLY A 46 20.56 4.71 16.32
N ILE A 47 21.13 5.68 15.59
CA ILE A 47 20.43 6.39 14.52
C ILE A 47 20.09 5.42 13.37
N GLN A 48 21.04 4.60 12.93
CA GLN A 48 20.79 3.60 11.89
C GLN A 48 19.66 2.65 12.27
N LEU A 49 19.69 2.12 13.50
CA LEU A 49 18.65 1.22 13.98
C LEU A 49 17.28 1.90 14.06
N ALA A 50 17.22 3.15 14.52
CA ALA A 50 15.97 3.90 14.60
C ALA A 50 15.36 4.15 13.22
N LEU A 51 16.18 4.55 12.23
CA LEU A 51 15.74 4.78 10.86
C LEU A 51 15.30 3.48 10.18
N ALA A 52 16.08 2.40 10.35
CA ALA A 52 15.72 1.08 9.81
C ALA A 52 14.42 0.57 10.42
N ALA A 53 14.23 0.70 11.74
CA ALA A 53 12.99 0.33 12.41
C ALA A 53 11.79 1.14 11.90
N LEU A 54 11.95 2.45 11.70
CA LEU A 54 10.90 3.30 11.14
C LEU A 54 10.51 2.86 9.72
N ALA A 55 11.50 2.61 8.86
CA ALA A 55 11.28 2.13 7.50
C ALA A 55 10.53 0.79 7.48
N VAL A 56 10.98 -0.18 8.29
CA VAL A 56 10.37 -1.51 8.37
C VAL A 56 8.94 -1.43 8.91
N VAL A 57 8.73 -0.75 10.04
CA VAL A 57 7.42 -0.70 10.70
C VAL A 57 6.40 0.01 9.80
N SER A 58 6.74 1.17 9.25
CA SER A 58 5.84 1.91 8.36
C SER A 58 5.50 1.12 7.09
N THR A 59 6.45 0.38 6.53
CA THR A 59 6.22 -0.52 5.38
C THR A 59 5.27 -1.66 5.74
N LEU A 60 5.55 -2.41 6.81
CA LEU A 60 4.74 -3.57 7.20
C LEU A 60 3.30 -3.16 7.56
N PHE A 61 3.15 -2.05 8.30
CA PHE A 61 1.85 -1.54 8.69
C PHE A 61 1.06 -1.12 7.46
N THR A 62 1.65 -0.32 6.56
CA THR A 62 1.00 0.08 5.32
C THR A 62 0.59 -1.14 4.50
N PHE A 63 1.51 -2.08 4.28
CA PHE A 63 1.24 -3.27 3.49
C PHE A 63 0.07 -4.08 4.04
N GLY A 64 0.03 -4.33 5.35
CA GLY A 64 -1.02 -5.10 6.00
C GLY A 64 -2.40 -4.45 5.86
N PHE A 65 -2.52 -3.17 6.18
CA PHE A 65 -3.82 -2.46 6.12
C PHE A 65 -4.28 -2.18 4.69
N VAL A 66 -3.36 -1.98 3.75
CA VAL A 66 -3.72 -1.82 2.33
C VAL A 66 -4.23 -3.15 1.78
N ASP A 67 -3.59 -4.29 2.09
CA ASP A 67 -4.12 -5.60 1.65
C ASP A 67 -5.50 -5.89 2.23
N ASP A 68 -5.74 -5.52 3.50
CA ASP A 68 -7.05 -5.66 4.14
C ASP A 68 -8.12 -4.80 3.44
N ALA A 69 -7.87 -3.50 3.27
CA ALA A 69 -8.80 -2.61 2.57
C ALA A 69 -9.01 -3.02 1.09
N MET A 70 -8.01 -3.60 0.43
CA MET A 70 -8.13 -4.13 -0.92
C MET A 70 -9.03 -5.38 -0.97
N ARG A 71 -9.04 -6.23 0.06
CA ARG A 71 -9.97 -7.37 0.16
C ARG A 71 -11.40 -6.88 0.24
N ASP A 72 -11.67 -5.90 1.11
CA ASP A 72 -13.02 -5.33 1.26
C ASP A 72 -13.50 -4.65 -0.02
N MET A 73 -12.62 -3.88 -0.67
CA MET A 73 -12.92 -3.24 -1.95
C MET A 73 -13.18 -4.29 -3.05
N HIS A 74 -12.38 -5.36 -3.10
CA HIS A 74 -12.53 -6.42 -4.09
C HIS A 74 -13.81 -7.21 -3.90
N ALA A 75 -14.12 -7.61 -2.67
CA ALA A 75 -15.36 -8.32 -2.34
C ALA A 75 -16.58 -7.48 -2.73
N SER A 76 -16.58 -6.21 -2.32
CA SER A 76 -17.65 -5.27 -2.68
C SER A 76 -17.78 -5.10 -4.20
N TRP A 77 -16.66 -4.99 -4.92
CA TRP A 77 -16.69 -4.89 -6.37
C TRP A 77 -17.23 -6.16 -7.06
N MET A 78 -16.93 -7.34 -6.52
CA MET A 78 -17.44 -8.62 -7.05
C MET A 78 -18.94 -8.80 -6.81
N ASP A 79 -19.49 -8.17 -5.77
CA ASP A 79 -20.93 -8.18 -5.45
C ASP A 79 -21.78 -7.25 -6.34
N VAL A 80 -21.16 -6.37 -7.14
CA VAL A 80 -21.91 -5.48 -8.05
C VAL A 80 -22.44 -6.30 -9.24
N PRO A 81 -23.75 -6.24 -9.57
CA PRO A 81 -24.31 -6.95 -10.72
C PRO A 81 -23.63 -6.58 -12.04
N GLU A 82 -23.54 -7.52 -12.98
CA GLU A 82 -22.81 -7.31 -14.24
C GLU A 82 -23.51 -6.30 -15.16
N GLU A 83 -24.85 -6.29 -15.12
CA GLU A 83 -25.70 -5.32 -15.83
C GLU A 83 -25.48 -3.87 -15.41
N ASP A 84 -24.94 -3.65 -14.20
CA ASP A 84 -24.61 -2.32 -13.67
C ASP A 84 -23.21 -1.85 -14.13
N LEU A 85 -22.47 -2.68 -14.87
CA LEU A 85 -21.12 -2.38 -15.34
C LEU A 85 -21.09 -1.98 -16.82
N GLY A 86 -20.25 -1.00 -17.12
CA GLY A 86 -19.82 -0.77 -18.50
C GLY A 86 -19.01 -1.96 -19.02
N SER A 87 -19.08 -2.20 -20.34
CA SER A 87 -18.41 -3.31 -21.03
C SER A 87 -16.90 -3.42 -20.74
N HIS A 88 -16.21 -2.29 -20.57
CA HIS A 88 -14.79 -2.27 -20.21
C HIS A 88 -14.52 -2.64 -18.75
N VAL A 89 -15.41 -2.25 -17.83
CA VAL A 89 -15.29 -2.56 -16.40
C VAL A 89 -15.55 -4.04 -16.16
N ALA A 90 -16.56 -4.61 -16.84
CA ALA A 90 -16.85 -6.04 -16.81
C ALA A 90 -15.63 -6.88 -17.25
N LYS A 91 -15.04 -6.57 -18.42
CA LYS A 91 -13.81 -7.24 -18.89
C LYS A 91 -12.65 -7.13 -17.89
N ARG A 92 -12.48 -5.95 -17.27
CA ARG A 92 -11.44 -5.75 -16.25
C ARG A 92 -11.69 -6.61 -15.02
N ARG A 93 -12.94 -6.76 -14.59
CA ARG A 93 -13.30 -7.64 -13.47
C ARG A 93 -12.95 -9.08 -13.76
N GLU A 94 -13.23 -9.56 -14.95
CA GLU A 94 -12.85 -10.92 -15.36
C GLU A 94 -11.33 -11.12 -15.26
N SER A 95 -10.55 -10.14 -15.77
CA SER A 95 -9.08 -10.18 -15.69
C SER A 95 -8.53 -10.05 -14.26
N PHE A 96 -9.28 -9.43 -13.35
CA PHE A 96 -8.91 -9.18 -11.95
C PHE A 96 -9.82 -9.94 -10.98
N ARG A 97 -10.22 -11.16 -11.36
CA ARG A 97 -11.11 -11.98 -10.53
C ARG A 97 -10.44 -12.49 -9.27
N SER A 98 -9.11 -12.60 -9.28
CA SER A 98 -8.31 -13.02 -8.12
C SER A 98 -7.40 -11.88 -7.65
N LEU A 99 -7.25 -11.76 -6.33
CA LEU A 99 -6.27 -10.88 -5.68
C LEU A 99 -4.84 -11.46 -5.70
N THR A 100 -4.63 -12.70 -6.14
CA THR A 100 -3.30 -13.33 -6.14
C THR A 100 -2.23 -12.50 -6.87
N PRO A 101 -2.47 -11.99 -8.09
CA PRO A 101 -1.45 -11.17 -8.77
C PRO A 101 -1.14 -9.88 -8.01
N TYR A 102 -2.16 -9.23 -7.45
CA TYR A 102 -1.99 -8.06 -6.60
C TYR A 102 -1.12 -8.36 -5.38
N ARG A 103 -1.41 -9.46 -4.68
CA ARG A 103 -0.62 -9.90 -3.52
C ARG A 103 0.79 -10.38 -3.85
N ALA A 104 1.08 -10.69 -5.11
CA ALA A 104 2.44 -11.01 -5.56
C ALA A 104 3.24 -9.74 -5.90
N VAL A 105 2.61 -8.78 -6.58
CA VAL A 105 3.30 -7.55 -7.03
C VAL A 105 3.43 -6.52 -5.90
N ASN A 106 2.43 -6.41 -5.03
CA ASN A 106 2.41 -5.39 -3.99
C ASN A 106 3.59 -5.52 -3.01
N PRO A 107 3.93 -6.69 -2.44
CA PRO A 107 5.11 -6.84 -1.59
C PRO A 107 6.41 -6.49 -2.29
N VAL A 108 6.50 -6.74 -3.61
CA VAL A 108 7.69 -6.41 -4.40
C VAL A 108 7.85 -4.89 -4.48
N MET A 109 6.77 -4.15 -4.79
CA MET A 109 6.83 -2.69 -4.90
C MET A 109 7.23 -2.02 -3.58
N PHE A 110 6.57 -2.40 -2.48
CA PHE A 110 6.89 -1.90 -1.13
C PHE A 110 8.29 -2.35 -0.68
N GLY A 111 8.63 -3.61 -0.94
CA GLY A 111 9.92 -4.19 -0.56
C GLY A 111 11.10 -3.55 -1.28
N LEU A 112 10.96 -3.17 -2.55
CA LEU A 112 12.03 -2.49 -3.29
C LEU A 112 12.40 -1.13 -2.68
N VAL A 113 11.41 -0.36 -2.23
CA VAL A 113 11.67 0.92 -1.53
C VAL A 113 12.36 0.66 -0.19
N LEU A 114 11.84 -0.28 0.60
CA LEU A 114 12.43 -0.63 1.89
C LEU A 114 13.89 -1.11 1.74
N VAL A 115 14.16 -1.99 0.78
CA VAL A 115 15.51 -2.50 0.53
C VAL A 115 16.44 -1.37 0.11
N ALA A 116 16.00 -0.45 -0.76
CA ALA A 116 16.81 0.69 -1.16
C ALA A 116 17.17 1.59 0.03
N GLU A 117 16.24 1.83 0.95
CA GLU A 117 16.49 2.62 2.16
C GLU A 117 17.42 1.90 3.14
N LEU A 118 17.23 0.60 3.37
CA LEU A 118 18.11 -0.17 4.25
C LEU A 118 19.54 -0.21 3.71
N LEU A 119 19.73 -0.32 2.39
CA LEU A 119 21.04 -0.23 1.74
C LEU A 119 21.65 1.18 1.78
N ALA A 120 20.85 2.22 2.03
CA ALA A 120 21.35 3.59 2.16
C ALA A 120 21.66 3.95 3.63
N ILE A 121 21.10 3.21 4.59
CA ILE A 121 21.37 3.36 6.02
C ILE A 121 22.72 2.74 6.40
N TYR A 122 23.12 1.64 5.74
CA TYR A 122 24.32 0.84 6.03
C TYR A 122 25.31 0.84 4.87
#